data_AF-A0AA95FGV5-F1
#
_entry.id   AF-A0AA95FGV5-F1
#
_cell.length_a   1.000
_cell.length_b   1.000
_cell.length_c   1.000
_cell.angle_alpha   90.00
_cell.angle_beta   90.00
_cell.angle_gamma   90.00
#
_symmetry.space_group_name_H-M   'P 1'
#
loop_
_entity.id
_entity.type
_entity.pdbx_description
1 polymer ?
#
loop_
_entity_poly.entity_id
_entity_poly.type
_entity_poly.pdbx_seq_one_letter_code
_entity_poly.pdbx_strand_id
1 'polypeptide(L)'
;MSETERGKAERRKRQRLELWERQNRQLRASDPPRLDDGRRLIRMYAEYGDEGDLPLWEDFAEHSFVDRDTFPISEDLLDALVAWNAEWQRWTEGVDDAVVERSIANGRAYVARLRTELYGIAEIRAEFEH
;
A
#
# COMPACT_ATOMS: atom_id res chain seq x y z
N MET A 1 -12.55 13.57 36.60
CA MET A 1 -11.98 14.05 35.31
C MET A 1 -11.94 15.57 35.33
N SER A 2 -10.77 16.18 35.15
CA SER A 2 -10.65 17.65 35.09
C SER A 2 -11.20 18.20 33.77
N GLU A 3 -11.55 19.48 33.77
CA GLU A 3 -12.04 20.22 32.60
C GLU A 3 -11.08 20.12 31.41
N THR A 4 -9.77 20.08 31.69
CA THR A 4 -8.69 19.92 30.71
C THR A 4 -8.73 18.56 30.00
N GLU A 5 -9.06 17.48 30.72
CA GLU A 5 -9.15 16.14 30.14
C GLU A 5 -10.39 15.98 29.26
N ARG A 6 -11.53 16.57 29.68
CA ARG A 6 -12.73 16.66 28.85
C ARG A 6 -12.47 17.44 27.56
N GLY A 7 -11.75 18.56 27.63
CA GLY A 7 -11.39 19.37 26.46
C GLY A 7 -10.42 18.67 25.48
N LYS A 8 -9.56 17.75 25.95
CA LYS A 8 -8.74 16.90 25.08
C LYS A 8 -9.54 15.77 24.44
N ALA A 9 -10.44 15.13 25.20
CA ALA A 9 -11.29 14.05 24.71
C ALA A 9 -12.25 14.54 23.61
N GLU A 10 -12.88 15.71 23.80
CA GLU A 10 -13.72 16.38 22.81
C GLU A 10 -12.98 16.65 21.49
N ARG A 11 -11.74 17.18 21.57
CA ARG A 11 -10.90 17.43 20.39
C ARG A 11 -10.55 16.15 19.63
N ARG A 12 -10.15 15.09 20.35
CA ARG A 12 -9.86 13.79 19.73
C ARG A 12 -11.09 13.17 19.08
N LYS A 13 -12.28 13.37 19.65
CA LYS A 13 -13.54 12.89 19.08
C LYS A 13 -13.87 13.64 17.78
N ARG A 14 -13.72 14.97 17.76
CA ARG A 14 -13.93 15.78 16.54
C ARG A 14 -12.95 15.42 15.43
N GLN A 15 -11.65 15.35 15.73
CA GLN A 15 -10.63 14.94 14.76
C GLN A 15 -10.94 13.57 14.15
N ARG A 16 -11.47 12.63 14.95
CA ARG A 16 -11.85 11.30 14.46
C ARG A 16 -13.07 11.32 13.55
N LEU A 17 -14.08 12.13 13.89
CA LEU A 17 -15.26 12.31 13.05
C LEU A 17 -14.90 13.00 11.73
N GLU A 18 -14.07 14.04 11.78
CA GLU A 18 -13.59 14.75 10.58
C GLU A 18 -12.79 13.82 9.65
N LEU A 19 -11.91 12.99 10.22
CA LEU A 19 -11.17 11.98 9.48
C LEU A 19 -12.11 10.94 8.84
N TRP A 20 -13.09 10.45 9.60
CA TRP A 20 -14.07 9.48 9.12
C TRP A 20 -14.95 10.06 8.00
N GLU A 21 -15.45 11.29 8.16
CA GLU A 21 -16.23 11.97 7.13
C GLU A 21 -15.40 12.23 5.87
N ARG A 22 -14.11 12.56 6.01
CA ARG A 22 -13.19 12.73 4.88
C ARG A 22 -13.00 11.42 4.12
N GLN A 23 -12.72 10.32 4.82
CA GLN A 23 -12.61 8.99 4.21
C GLN A 23 -13.91 8.58 3.51
N ASN A 24 -15.07 8.79 4.14
CA ASN A 24 -16.36 8.49 3.53
C ASN A 24 -16.66 9.33 2.27
N ARG A 25 -16.21 10.58 2.22
CA ARG A 25 -16.32 11.41 1.01
C ARG A 25 -15.41 10.91 -0.10
N GLN A 26 -14.19 10.50 0.22
CA GLN A 26 -13.25 9.93 -0.75
C GLN A 26 -13.74 8.61 -1.33
N LEU A 27 -14.30 7.74 -0.49
CA LEU A 27 -14.95 6.48 -0.87
C LEU A 27 -16.13 6.65 -1.85
N ARG A 28 -16.77 7.82 -1.87
CA ARG A 28 -17.92 8.14 -2.74
C ARG A 28 -17.52 8.99 -3.94
N ALA A 29 -16.27 9.43 -4.02
CA ALA A 29 -15.75 10.19 -5.15
C ALA A 29 -15.31 9.23 -6.26
N SER A 30 -15.44 9.67 -7.51
CA SER A 30 -14.90 8.96 -8.67
C SER A 30 -13.38 9.15 -8.83
N ASP A 31 -12.74 9.97 -7.97
CA ASP A 31 -11.30 10.18 -7.91
C ASP A 31 -10.74 9.34 -6.75
N PRO A 32 -9.62 8.60 -6.94
CA PRO A 32 -9.08 7.75 -5.89
C PRO A 32 -8.77 8.55 -4.60
N PRO A 33 -9.07 7.99 -3.42
CA PRO A 33 -8.70 8.56 -2.14
C PRO A 33 -7.24 9.00 -2.06
N ARG A 34 -7.03 10.19 -1.48
CA ARG A 34 -5.71 10.82 -1.32
C ARG A 34 -5.39 11.04 0.14
N LEU A 35 -4.11 10.97 0.48
CA LEU A 35 -3.59 11.39 1.77
C LEU A 35 -3.74 12.90 1.97
N ASP A 36 -3.49 13.37 3.20
CA ASP A 36 -3.60 14.80 3.55
C ASP A 36 -2.69 15.72 2.73
N ASP A 37 -1.58 15.19 2.23
CA ASP A 37 -0.62 15.88 1.38
C ASP A 37 -0.95 15.75 -0.13
N GLY A 38 -2.07 15.12 -0.47
CA GLY A 38 -2.52 14.92 -1.85
C GLY A 38 -1.95 13.68 -2.56
N ARG A 39 -1.03 12.94 -1.91
CA ARG A 39 -0.46 11.71 -2.48
C ARG A 39 -1.46 10.56 -2.48
N ARG A 40 -1.30 9.62 -3.40
CA ARG A 40 -2.02 8.33 -3.42
C ARG A 40 -1.38 7.38 -2.40
N LEU A 41 -2.14 6.42 -1.87
CA LEU A 41 -1.61 5.38 -0.99
C LEU A 41 -1.54 4.06 -1.75
N ILE A 42 -0.32 3.58 -1.99
CA ILE A 42 -0.07 2.29 -2.63
C ILE A 42 0.49 1.31 -1.60
N ARG A 43 -0.15 0.15 -1.50
CA ARG A 43 0.20 -0.95 -0.61
C ARG A 43 0.79 -2.07 -1.45
N MET A 44 1.91 -2.62 -1.00
CA MET A 44 2.57 -3.74 -1.64
C MET A 44 2.45 -4.97 -0.75
N TYR A 45 1.90 -6.04 -1.30
CA TYR A 45 1.70 -7.31 -0.60
C TYR A 45 2.58 -8.38 -1.23
N ALA A 46 3.05 -9.34 -0.43
CA ALA A 46 3.77 -10.48 -0.96
C ALA A 46 2.82 -11.55 -1.54
N GLU A 47 1.62 -11.69 -0.98
CA GLU A 47 0.76 -12.88 -1.16
C GLU A 47 -0.53 -12.66 -1.97
N TYR A 48 -0.80 -11.44 -2.43
CA TYR A 48 -2.06 -11.13 -3.13
C TYR A 48 -1.86 -11.02 -4.65
N GLY A 49 -2.95 -11.15 -5.41
CA GLY A 49 -2.99 -11.01 -6.88
C GLY A 49 -2.73 -12.32 -7.66
N ASP A 50 -3.08 -12.34 -8.95
CA ASP A 50 -2.85 -13.51 -9.81
C ASP A 50 -1.42 -13.54 -10.36
N GLU A 51 -0.97 -14.70 -10.86
CA GLU A 51 0.32 -14.85 -11.54
C GLU A 51 0.36 -13.94 -12.79
N GLY A 52 1.19 -12.90 -12.76
CA GLY A 52 1.31 -11.91 -13.84
C GLY A 52 0.88 -10.50 -13.44
N ASP A 53 0.18 -10.36 -12.31
CA ASP A 53 -0.23 -9.06 -11.80
C ASP A 53 0.87 -8.38 -10.98
N LEU A 54 0.79 -7.05 -10.92
CA LEU A 54 1.59 -6.29 -9.97
C LEU A 54 1.15 -6.61 -8.54
N PRO A 55 2.10 -6.77 -7.60
CA PRO A 55 1.82 -6.90 -6.19
C PRO A 55 1.47 -5.53 -5.56
N LEU A 56 0.70 -4.69 -6.25
CA LEU A 56 0.41 -3.31 -5.86
C LEU A 56 -1.11 -3.05 -5.83
N TRP A 57 -1.56 -2.52 -4.69
CA TRP A 57 -2.95 -2.14 -4.45
C TRP A 57 -3.04 -0.68 -4.11
N GLU A 58 -4.00 0.00 -4.71
CA GLU A 58 -4.45 1.29 -4.23
C GLU A 58 -5.62 1.12 -3.25
N ASP A 59 -5.60 1.88 -2.16
CA ASP A 59 -6.61 1.78 -1.12
C ASP A 59 -8.03 2.18 -1.61
N PHE A 60 -9.05 1.58 -0.97
CA PHE A 60 -10.51 1.83 -1.06
C PHE A 60 -11.36 1.26 -2.21
N ALA A 61 -10.91 0.25 -2.96
CA ALA A 61 -11.85 -0.71 -3.54
C ALA A 61 -11.40 -2.14 -3.25
N GLU A 62 -12.37 -3.04 -3.05
CA GLU A 62 -12.13 -4.48 -2.88
C GLU A 62 -11.30 -5.10 -4.04
N HIS A 63 -11.09 -4.36 -5.15
CA HIS A 63 -10.37 -4.80 -6.35
C HIS A 63 -9.58 -3.69 -7.06
N SER A 64 -8.90 -2.78 -6.34
CA SER A 64 -8.08 -1.73 -6.97
C SER A 64 -6.64 -2.19 -7.19
N PHE A 65 -6.45 -3.10 -8.14
CA PHE A 65 -5.12 -3.40 -8.67
C PHE A 65 -4.54 -2.15 -9.35
N VAL A 66 -3.24 -1.94 -9.17
CA VAL A 66 -2.53 -0.90 -9.91
C VAL A 66 -2.17 -1.46 -11.28
N ASP A 67 -2.72 -0.88 -12.35
CA ASP A 67 -2.28 -1.19 -13.71
C ASP A 67 -0.88 -0.63 -13.97
N ARG A 68 -0.11 -1.28 -14.86
CA ARG A 68 1.25 -0.88 -15.25
C ARG A 68 1.34 0.59 -15.70
N ASP A 69 0.32 1.08 -16.39
CA ASP A 69 0.27 2.43 -16.95
C ASP A 69 -0.21 3.51 -15.95
N THR A 70 -0.60 3.10 -14.73
CA THR A 70 -1.18 4.00 -13.72
C THR A 70 -0.17 5.00 -13.18
N PHE A 71 1.10 4.61 -13.13
CA PHE A 71 2.18 5.39 -12.54
C PHE A 71 3.41 5.40 -13.45
N PRO A 72 4.26 6.44 -13.37
CA PRO A 72 5.50 6.52 -14.13
C PRO A 72 6.59 5.64 -13.50
N ILE A 73 6.31 4.35 -13.32
CA ILE A 73 7.26 3.35 -12.82
C ILE A 73 8.07 2.83 -14.01
N SER A 74 9.36 2.63 -13.81
CA SER A 74 10.23 2.04 -14.81
C SER A 74 9.82 0.61 -15.16
N GLU A 75 9.85 0.27 -16.47
CA GLU A 75 9.45 -1.06 -16.97
C GLU A 75 10.25 -2.20 -16.31
N ASP A 76 11.54 -1.98 -16.03
CA ASP A 76 12.37 -2.99 -15.39
C ASP A 76 11.96 -3.23 -13.93
N LEU A 77 11.46 -2.22 -13.22
CA LEU A 77 10.89 -2.42 -11.88
C LEU A 77 9.53 -3.11 -11.95
N LEU A 78 8.68 -2.74 -12.92
CA LEU A 78 7.38 -3.42 -13.13
C LEU A 78 7.60 -4.92 -13.40
N ASP A 79 8.53 -5.27 -14.28
CA ASP A 79 8.85 -6.67 -14.57
C ASP A 79 9.42 -7.41 -13.37
N ALA A 80 10.29 -6.75 -12.59
CA ALA A 80 10.84 -7.33 -11.37
C ALA A 80 9.76 -7.60 -10.31
N LEU A 81 8.78 -6.69 -10.17
CA LEU A 81 7.65 -6.85 -9.26
C LEU A 81 6.73 -8.00 -9.67
N VAL A 82 6.41 -8.11 -10.96
CA VAL A 82 5.62 -9.24 -11.50
C VAL A 82 6.35 -10.56 -11.29
N ALA A 83 7.65 -10.61 -11.59
CA ALA A 83 8.46 -11.82 -11.41
C ALA A 83 8.53 -12.23 -9.93
N TRP A 84 8.67 -11.26 -9.02
CA TRP A 84 8.68 -11.49 -7.59
C TRP A 84 7.33 -12.01 -7.06
N ASN A 85 6.22 -11.43 -7.51
CA ASN A 85 4.88 -11.92 -7.18
C ASN A 85 4.67 -13.36 -7.69
N ALA A 86 5.04 -13.62 -8.96
CA ALA A 86 4.93 -14.96 -9.54
C ALA A 86 5.77 -16.00 -8.81
N GLU A 87 6.95 -15.63 -8.29
CA GLU A 87 7.75 -16.53 -7.45
C GLU A 87 7.03 -16.85 -6.13
N TRP A 88 6.44 -15.85 -5.48
CA TRP A 88 5.69 -16.02 -4.24
C TRP A 88 4.44 -16.90 -4.43
N GLN A 89 3.67 -16.68 -5.50
CA GLN A 89 2.46 -17.46 -5.80
C GLN A 89 2.74 -18.94 -6.11
N ARG A 90 3.97 -19.29 -6.51
CA ARG A 90 4.37 -20.69 -6.74
C ARG A 90 4.68 -21.45 -5.45
N TRP A 91 4.83 -20.76 -4.33
CA TRP A 91 5.14 -21.39 -3.06
C TRP A 91 3.88 -21.97 -2.42
N THR A 92 3.88 -23.28 -2.23
CA THR A 92 2.89 -24.00 -1.42
C THR A 92 3.40 -24.17 0.02
N GLU A 93 2.60 -24.77 0.91
CA GLU A 93 3.07 -25.13 2.26
C GLU A 93 4.41 -25.90 2.22
N GLY A 94 5.33 -25.56 3.12
CA GLY A 94 6.60 -26.27 3.30
C GLY A 94 7.84 -25.66 2.62
N VAL A 95 7.78 -24.40 2.16
CA VAL A 95 8.98 -23.67 1.70
C VAL A 95 9.92 -23.36 2.86
N ASP A 96 11.23 -23.42 2.58
CA ASP A 96 12.30 -23.12 3.53
C ASP A 96 12.26 -21.65 3.97
N ASP A 97 12.31 -21.41 5.28
CA ASP A 97 12.31 -20.07 5.88
C ASP A 97 13.41 -19.16 5.28
N ALA A 98 14.59 -19.69 4.96
CA ALA A 98 15.69 -18.93 4.37
C ALA A 98 15.40 -18.48 2.92
N VAL A 99 14.50 -19.19 2.22
CA VAL A 99 14.01 -18.79 0.90
C VAL A 99 12.99 -17.67 1.05
N VAL A 100 12.06 -17.81 2.01
CA VAL A 100 11.07 -16.78 2.36
C VAL A 100 11.76 -15.47 2.77
N GLU A 101 12.75 -15.54 3.68
CA GLU A 101 13.51 -14.38 4.16
C GLU A 101 14.21 -13.63 3.01
N ARG A 102 14.80 -14.36 2.07
CA ARG A 102 15.48 -13.78 0.90
C ARG A 102 14.49 -13.05 0.00
N SER A 103 13.33 -13.64 -0.24
CA SER A 103 12.30 -13.00 -1.06
C SER A 103 11.72 -11.76 -0.37
N ILE A 104 11.51 -11.78 0.94
CA ILE A 104 11.15 -10.57 1.70
C ILE A 104 12.23 -9.49 1.59
N ALA A 105 13.52 -9.86 1.64
CA ALA A 105 14.61 -8.90 1.43
C ALA A 105 14.56 -8.25 0.03
N ASN A 106 14.23 -9.02 -1.01
CA ASN A 106 14.00 -8.49 -2.36
C ASN A 106 12.79 -7.54 -2.39
N GLY A 107 11.67 -7.95 -1.78
CA GLY A 107 10.48 -7.10 -1.62
C GLY A 107 10.79 -5.74 -1.00
N ARG A 108 11.62 -5.71 0.06
CA ARG A 108 12.08 -4.45 0.68
C ARG A 108 12.90 -3.58 -0.27
N ALA A 109 13.76 -4.18 -1.10
CA ALA A 109 14.53 -3.45 -2.10
C ALA A 109 13.60 -2.82 -3.16
N TYR A 110 12.56 -3.53 -3.60
CA TYR A 110 11.57 -3.00 -4.53
C TYR A 110 10.73 -1.88 -3.91
N VAL A 111 10.33 -2.01 -2.64
CA VAL A 111 9.64 -0.93 -1.90
C VAL A 111 10.52 0.33 -1.83
N ALA A 112 11.81 0.19 -1.54
CA ALA A 112 12.73 1.33 -1.52
C ALA A 112 12.84 2.01 -2.90
N ARG A 113 12.87 1.22 -3.97
CA ARG A 113 12.90 1.73 -5.35
C ARG A 113 11.59 2.42 -5.74
N LEU A 114 10.44 1.83 -5.43
CA LEU A 114 9.11 2.44 -5.62
C LEU A 114 8.99 3.78 -4.89
N ARG A 115 9.48 3.87 -3.65
CA ARG A 115 9.49 5.14 -2.89
C ARG A 115 10.33 6.22 -3.57
N THR A 116 11.38 5.84 -4.30
CA THR A 116 12.22 6.76 -5.05
C THR A 116 11.53 7.21 -6.33
N GLU A 117 11.01 6.26 -7.13
CA GLU A 117 10.36 6.56 -8.42
C GLU A 117 9.03 7.31 -8.26
N LEU A 118 8.31 7.09 -7.16
CA LEU A 118 7.01 7.70 -6.88
C LEU A 118 7.08 8.81 -5.84
N TYR A 119 8.27 9.36 -5.57
CA TYR A 119 8.45 10.47 -4.65
C TYR A 119 7.55 11.66 -5.03
N GLY A 120 6.75 12.13 -4.06
CA GLY A 120 5.80 13.23 -4.27
C GLY A 120 4.50 12.84 -4.98
N ILE A 121 4.39 11.62 -5.52
CA ILE A 121 3.19 11.10 -6.20
C ILE A 121 2.40 10.18 -5.28
N ALA A 122 3.08 9.22 -4.65
CA ALA A 122 2.47 8.21 -3.81
C ALA A 122 3.26 7.98 -2.51
N GLU A 123 2.54 7.52 -1.49
CA GLU A 123 3.13 6.85 -0.34
C GLU A 123 3.10 5.35 -0.56
N ILE A 124 4.23 4.68 -0.32
CA ILE A 124 4.37 3.23 -0.50
C ILE A 124 4.48 2.55 0.85
N ARG A 125 3.57 1.61 1.12
CA ARG A 125 3.55 0.78 2.33
C ARG A 125 3.78 -0.69 1.97
N ALA A 126 4.64 -1.34 2.73
CA ALA A 126 4.87 -2.77 2.63
C ALA A 126 3.97 -3.47 3.65
N GLU A 127 3.19 -4.44 3.22
CA GLU A 127 2.23 -5.18 4.07
C GLU A 127 2.79 -6.54 4.51
N PHE A 128 4.12 -6.68 4.43
CA PHE A 128 4.91 -7.85 4.85
C PHE A 128 6.04 -7.46 5.80
N GLU A 129 6.02 -6.23 6.32
CA GLU A 129 6.90 -5.73 7.38
C GLU A 129 6.15 -5.85 8.73
N HIS A 130 6.16 -7.06 9.32
CA HIS A 130 5.63 -7.33 10.66
C HIS A 130 6.74 -7.63 11.67
#